data_AF-A0A959I9P5-F1
#
_entry.id   AF-A0A959I9P5-F1
#
_cell.length_a   1.000
_cell.length_b   1.000
_cell.length_c   1.000
_cell.angle_alpha   90.00
_cell.angle_beta   90.00
_cell.angle_gamma   90.00
#
_symmetry.space_group_name_H-M   'P 1'
#
loop_
_entity.id
_entity.type
_entity.pdbx_description
1 polymer ?
#
loop_
_entity_poly.entity_id
_entity_poly.type
_entity_poly.pdbx_seq_one_letter_code
_entity_poly.pdbx_strand_id
1 'polypeptide(L)'
;MFLFLTTFLSSEGRSIDTFFVQAAQSEYLLEDYLYVLARPKDAQLDLQTIRLPEWQERFVLYRERTLGLDPDSTYWGQIAIDSDEPALRQFQDWLLFTGNANYTTAYFLQGARVDSFLTGDYQRYRDRSILHLQYKDRLPFNVQLDGPLTVVLRLRSDNNKTPSFHGLRLVDRDFYHNWDYIKRTIRDWSFMGLLLAIIL
;
A
#
# COMPACT_ATOMS: atom_id res chain seq x y z
N MET A 1 -31.03 -3.86 40.89
CA MET A 1 -29.68 -3.46 40.45
C MET A 1 -29.10 -4.62 39.65
N PHE A 2 -29.19 -4.55 38.32
CA PHE A 2 -28.65 -5.59 37.44
C PHE A 2 -27.20 -5.22 37.08
N LEU A 3 -26.26 -6.00 37.58
CA LEU A 3 -24.86 -5.97 37.15
C LEU A 3 -24.77 -6.77 35.85
N PHE A 4 -24.72 -6.07 34.72
CA PHE A 4 -24.31 -6.67 33.46
C PHE A 4 -22.79 -6.76 33.46
N LEU A 5 -22.28 -7.96 33.73
CA LEU A 5 -20.91 -8.33 33.44
C LEU A 5 -20.85 -8.67 31.94
N THR A 6 -20.49 -7.70 31.10
CA THR A 6 -20.19 -7.98 29.69
C THR A 6 -18.79 -8.59 29.63
N THR A 7 -18.74 -9.92 29.55
CA THR A 7 -17.54 -10.64 29.11
C THR A 7 -17.24 -10.24 27.67
N PHE A 8 -16.15 -9.50 27.46
CA PHE A 8 -15.54 -9.37 26.15
C PHE A 8 -15.05 -10.76 25.73
N LEU A 9 -15.79 -11.42 24.84
CA LEU A 9 -15.23 -12.52 24.06
C LEU A 9 -14.19 -11.90 23.12
N SER A 10 -12.92 -12.10 23.44
CA SER A 10 -11.84 -11.98 22.48
C SER A 10 -12.07 -13.05 21.41
N SER A 11 -12.64 -12.67 20.27
CA SER A 11 -12.52 -13.49 19.07
C SER A 11 -11.05 -13.47 18.67
N GLU A 12 -10.33 -14.55 18.92
CA GLU A 12 -9.02 -14.77 18.30
C GLU A 12 -9.26 -14.92 16.79
N GLY A 13 -9.35 -13.78 16.10
CA GLY A 13 -9.28 -13.75 14.66
C GLY A 13 -7.93 -14.32 14.21
N ARG A 14 -7.92 -14.99 13.07
CA ARG A 14 -6.69 -15.54 12.47
C ARG A 14 -5.60 -14.46 12.45
N SER A 15 -4.48 -14.70 13.13
CA SER A 15 -3.35 -13.77 13.14
C SER A 15 -2.70 -13.75 11.77
N ILE A 16 -2.56 -12.57 11.18
CA ILE A 16 -1.79 -12.37 9.95
C ILE A 16 -0.32 -12.44 10.30
N ASP A 17 0.44 -13.21 9.52
CA ASP A 17 1.88 -13.30 9.70
C ASP A 17 2.51 -11.92 9.48
N THR A 18 3.37 -11.51 10.42
CA THR A 18 4.08 -10.24 10.33
C THR A 18 5.37 -10.43 9.56
N PHE A 19 5.55 -9.62 8.52
CA PHE A 19 6.79 -9.51 7.77
C PHE A 19 7.76 -8.56 8.49
N PHE A 20 8.98 -9.02 8.74
CA PHE A 20 10.01 -8.23 9.44
C PHE A 20 11.05 -7.69 8.46
N VAL A 21 11.15 -6.36 8.38
CA VAL A 21 12.17 -5.67 7.57
C VAL A 21 13.53 -5.72 8.29
N GLN A 22 14.57 -6.14 7.58
CA GLN A 22 15.93 -6.33 8.11
C GLN A 22 16.96 -5.43 7.42
N ALA A 23 17.73 -4.62 8.14
CA ALA A 23 18.56 -3.55 7.57
C ALA A 23 19.59 -3.94 6.47
N ALA A 24 19.91 -5.22 6.31
CA ALA A 24 20.90 -5.71 5.35
C ALA A 24 20.37 -5.91 3.91
N GLN A 25 19.07 -5.74 3.66
CA GLN A 25 18.45 -6.00 2.36
C GLN A 25 17.85 -4.73 1.75
N SER A 26 18.02 -4.56 0.43
CA SER A 26 17.49 -3.41 -0.31
C SER A 26 16.19 -3.70 -1.06
N GLU A 27 15.74 -4.96 -1.07
CA GLU A 27 14.49 -5.39 -1.70
C GLU A 27 13.91 -6.58 -0.94
N TYR A 28 12.60 -6.56 -0.73
CA TYR A 28 11.85 -7.62 -0.05
C TYR A 28 10.61 -7.98 -0.85
N LEU A 29 10.49 -9.26 -1.20
CA LEU A 29 9.27 -9.81 -1.79
C LEU A 29 8.23 -9.99 -0.69
N LEU A 30 7.07 -9.37 -0.85
CA LEU A 30 6.00 -9.41 0.17
C LEU A 30 4.88 -10.39 -0.19
N GLU A 31 4.91 -10.99 -1.39
CA GLU A 31 3.89 -11.93 -1.87
C GLU A 31 3.67 -13.12 -0.93
N ASP A 32 4.74 -13.61 -0.29
CA ASP A 32 4.68 -14.75 0.64
C ASP A 32 3.98 -14.42 1.96
N TYR A 33 3.82 -13.14 2.28
CA TYR A 33 3.17 -12.64 3.49
C TYR A 33 1.80 -11.99 3.18
N LEU A 34 1.40 -12.00 1.91
CA LEU A 34 0.16 -11.39 1.46
C LEU A 34 -1.02 -12.31 1.73
N TYR A 35 -1.99 -11.83 2.48
CA TYR A 35 -3.30 -12.45 2.64
C TYR A 35 -4.31 -11.77 1.69
N VAL A 36 -5.12 -12.54 0.97
CA VAL A 36 -6.00 -12.04 -0.09
C VAL A 36 -7.45 -12.49 0.07
N LEU A 37 -8.37 -11.56 -0.15
CA LEU A 37 -9.81 -11.78 -0.29
C LEU A 37 -10.26 -11.30 -1.68
N ALA A 38 -10.84 -12.19 -2.48
CA ALA A 38 -11.46 -11.83 -3.76
C ALA A 38 -12.97 -11.68 -3.60
N ARG A 39 -13.54 -10.68 -4.28
CA ARG A 39 -14.96 -10.38 -4.25
C ARG A 39 -15.43 -9.98 -5.63
N PRO A 40 -16.69 -10.28 -5.99
CA PRO A 40 -17.30 -9.74 -7.20
C PRO A 40 -17.13 -8.22 -7.27
N LYS A 41 -16.84 -7.69 -8.45
CA LYS A 41 -16.51 -6.27 -8.64
C LYS A 41 -17.65 -5.30 -8.30
N ASP A 42 -18.88 -5.76 -8.38
CA ASP A 42 -20.10 -5.05 -7.99
C ASP A 42 -20.37 -5.07 -6.48
N ALA A 43 -19.73 -5.98 -5.73
CA ALA A 43 -19.82 -6.00 -4.28
C ALA A 43 -19.07 -4.81 -3.69
N GLN A 44 -19.81 -3.78 -3.27
CA GLN A 44 -19.25 -2.63 -2.57
C GLN A 44 -18.83 -3.03 -1.16
N LEU A 45 -17.53 -3.21 -0.98
CA LEU A 45 -16.89 -3.30 0.33
C LEU A 45 -15.98 -2.09 0.49
N ASP A 46 -15.89 -1.59 1.72
CA ASP A 46 -14.99 -0.51 2.11
C ASP A 46 -14.00 -0.98 3.17
N LEU A 47 -13.03 -0.11 3.50
CA LEU A 47 -11.99 -0.40 4.49
C LEU A 47 -12.58 -0.73 5.87
N GLN A 48 -13.66 -0.07 6.28
CA GLN A 48 -14.23 -0.31 7.61
C GLN A 48 -14.86 -1.69 7.70
N THR A 49 -15.55 -2.11 6.65
CA THR A 49 -16.21 -3.40 6.56
C THR A 49 -15.19 -4.54 6.57
N ILE A 50 -14.12 -4.45 5.76
CA ILE A 50 -13.14 -5.54 5.68
C ILE A 50 -12.32 -5.70 6.96
N ARG A 51 -12.27 -4.68 7.82
CA ARG A 51 -11.58 -4.71 9.12
C ARG A 51 -12.39 -5.42 10.21
N LEU A 52 -13.67 -5.72 9.97
CA LEU A 52 -14.48 -6.48 10.91
C LEU A 52 -13.98 -7.93 11.01
N PRO A 53 -14.02 -8.57 12.20
CA PRO A 53 -13.46 -9.91 12.41
C PRO A 53 -13.97 -10.96 11.42
N GLU A 54 -15.26 -10.94 11.10
CA GLU A 54 -15.90 -11.91 10.19
C GLU A 54 -15.39 -11.82 8.73
N TRP A 55 -14.76 -10.70 8.37
CA TRP A 55 -14.11 -10.50 7.08
C TRP A 55 -12.64 -10.84 7.13
N GLN A 56 -11.94 -10.51 8.23
CA GLN A 56 -10.53 -10.84 8.43
C GLN A 56 -10.27 -12.35 8.33
N GLU A 57 -11.17 -13.18 8.87
CA GLU A 57 -11.08 -14.65 8.80
C GLU A 57 -11.18 -15.22 7.38
N ARG A 58 -11.72 -14.45 6.42
CA ARG A 58 -11.93 -14.89 5.03
C ARG A 58 -10.72 -14.67 4.14
N PHE A 59 -9.72 -13.94 4.61
CA PHE A 59 -8.50 -13.77 3.86
C PHE A 59 -7.69 -15.07 3.86
N VAL A 60 -7.15 -15.41 2.69
CA VAL A 60 -6.33 -16.62 2.48
C VAL A 60 -4.96 -16.23 2.00
N LEU A 61 -3.93 -16.97 2.39
CA LEU A 61 -2.56 -16.65 1.98
C LEU A 61 -2.42 -16.73 0.46
N TYR A 62 -1.79 -15.73 -0.14
CA TYR A 62 -1.76 -15.54 -1.59
C TYR A 62 -1.14 -16.72 -2.33
N ARG A 63 -0.02 -17.25 -1.82
CA ARG A 63 0.66 -18.42 -2.39
C ARG A 63 -0.15 -19.72 -2.33
N GLU A 64 -1.15 -19.80 -1.45
CA GLU A 64 -2.03 -20.96 -1.32
C GLU A 64 -3.16 -20.94 -2.36
N ARG A 65 -3.35 -19.83 -3.09
CA ARG A 65 -4.28 -19.80 -4.22
C ARG A 65 -3.77 -20.68 -5.35
N THR A 66 -4.38 -21.84 -5.44
CA THR A 66 -4.22 -22.81 -6.54
C THR A 66 -4.99 -22.42 -7.81
N LEU A 67 -5.83 -21.36 -7.75
CA LEU A 67 -6.75 -20.98 -8.83
C LEU A 67 -6.49 -19.56 -9.30
N GLY A 68 -6.40 -19.43 -10.64
CA GLY A 68 -6.11 -18.19 -11.35
C GLY A 68 -6.98 -17.02 -10.91
N LEU A 69 -6.40 -15.83 -11.01
CA LEU A 69 -7.07 -14.59 -10.70
C LEU A 69 -8.15 -14.31 -11.78
N ASP A 70 -9.31 -13.85 -11.34
CA ASP A 70 -10.51 -13.56 -12.10
C ASP A 70 -10.57 -12.06 -12.45
N PRO A 71 -10.70 -11.68 -13.73
CA PRO A 71 -10.79 -10.28 -14.14
C PRO A 71 -12.04 -9.55 -13.60
N ASP A 72 -13.11 -10.27 -13.26
CA ASP A 72 -14.36 -9.69 -12.74
C ASP A 72 -14.39 -9.58 -11.21
N SER A 73 -13.25 -9.77 -10.58
CA SER A 73 -13.06 -9.66 -9.14
C SER A 73 -12.34 -8.37 -8.72
N THR A 74 -12.78 -7.80 -7.60
CA THR A 74 -11.97 -6.88 -6.79
C THR A 74 -11.19 -7.69 -5.77
N TYR A 75 -9.89 -7.42 -5.69
CA TYR A 75 -8.97 -8.08 -4.77
C TYR A 75 -8.61 -7.16 -3.63
N TRP A 76 -8.76 -7.66 -2.41
CA TRP A 76 -8.25 -7.05 -1.20
C TRP A 76 -7.06 -7.85 -0.73
N GLY A 77 -5.91 -7.20 -0.59
CA GLY A 77 -4.68 -7.75 -0.05
C GLY A 77 -4.36 -7.13 1.29
N GLN A 78 -3.84 -7.89 2.24
CA GLN A 78 -3.42 -7.42 3.55
C GLN A 78 -2.06 -8.01 3.91
N ILE A 79 -1.15 -7.16 4.38
CA ILE A 79 0.18 -7.53 4.88
C ILE A 79 0.42 -6.76 6.17
N ALA A 80 0.90 -7.45 7.21
CA ALA A 80 1.48 -6.80 8.39
C ALA A 80 2.99 -6.68 8.19
N ILE A 81 3.54 -5.48 8.40
CA ILE A 81 4.97 -5.16 8.27
C ILE A 81 5.42 -4.56 9.60
N ASP A 82 6.55 -5.03 10.11
CA ASP A 82 7.20 -4.47 11.30
C ASP A 82 8.72 -4.43 11.11
N SER A 83 9.42 -3.75 12.02
CA SER A 83 10.87 -3.76 12.10
C SER A 83 11.33 -3.68 13.55
N ASP A 84 12.22 -4.58 13.92
CA ASP A 84 12.89 -4.59 15.23
C ASP A 84 14.13 -3.69 15.25
N GLU A 85 14.57 -3.18 14.09
CA GLU A 85 15.77 -2.38 13.95
C GLU A 85 15.48 -0.88 14.16
N PRO A 86 15.99 -0.25 15.24
CA PRO A 86 15.70 1.16 15.54
C PRO A 86 16.12 2.11 14.41
N ALA A 87 17.15 1.75 13.63
CA ALA A 87 17.62 2.54 12.50
C ALA A 87 16.62 2.55 11.33
N LEU A 88 15.87 1.46 11.11
CA LEU A 88 14.80 1.39 10.11
C LEU A 88 13.52 2.10 10.55
N ARG A 89 13.39 2.36 11.86
CA ARG A 89 12.32 3.21 12.42
C ARG A 89 12.59 4.70 12.22
N GLN A 90 13.84 5.07 11.92
CA GLN A 90 14.21 6.43 11.53
C GLN A 90 14.01 6.57 10.01
N PHE A 91 13.42 7.71 9.58
CA PHE A 91 12.96 7.96 8.20
C PHE A 91 13.83 7.31 7.12
N GLN A 92 13.31 6.25 6.51
CA GLN A 92 13.79 5.72 5.25
C GLN A 92 12.67 5.80 4.23
N ASP A 93 13.05 6.22 3.04
CA ASP A 93 12.18 6.31 1.89
C ASP A 93 12.11 4.92 1.24
N TRP A 94 10.95 4.28 1.30
CA TRP A 94 10.74 2.99 0.66
C TRP A 94 9.78 3.13 -0.52
N LEU A 95 9.90 2.23 -1.49
CA LEU A 95 8.86 2.01 -2.49
C LEU A 95 8.11 0.73 -2.24
N LEU A 96 6.80 0.86 -2.19
CA LEU A 96 5.90 -0.27 -2.33
C LEU A 96 5.50 -0.42 -3.80
N PHE A 97 5.80 -1.58 -4.38
CA PHE A 97 5.26 -2.01 -5.67
C PHE A 97 3.98 -2.80 -5.41
N THR A 98 2.85 -2.37 -5.95
CA THR A 98 1.53 -2.94 -5.59
C THR A 98 1.05 -4.05 -6.52
N GLY A 99 1.79 -4.36 -7.58
CA GLY A 99 1.38 -5.26 -8.66
C GLY A 99 0.64 -4.54 -9.80
N ASN A 100 -0.24 -5.24 -10.51
CA ASN A 100 -0.90 -4.76 -11.73
C ASN A 100 -2.42 -4.70 -11.57
N ALA A 101 -2.99 -3.49 -11.71
CA ALA A 101 -4.43 -3.26 -11.77
C ALA A 101 -4.73 -1.93 -12.46
N ASN A 102 -5.97 -1.74 -12.94
CA ASN A 102 -6.36 -0.43 -13.46
C ASN A 102 -6.62 0.60 -12.35
N TYR A 103 -7.10 0.13 -11.21
CA TYR A 103 -7.30 0.91 -10.00
C TYR A 103 -6.65 0.18 -8.84
N THR A 104 -5.78 0.89 -8.14
CA THR A 104 -5.17 0.44 -6.91
C THR A 104 -5.44 1.48 -5.84
N THR A 105 -5.94 1.05 -4.69
CA THR A 105 -5.98 1.85 -3.47
C THR A 105 -5.14 1.16 -2.42
N ALA A 106 -4.19 1.88 -1.83
CA ALA A 106 -3.44 1.39 -0.68
C ALA A 106 -3.88 2.16 0.57
N TYR A 107 -4.04 1.44 1.67
CA TYR A 107 -4.27 1.98 3.00
C TYR A 107 -3.13 1.55 3.91
N PHE A 108 -2.56 2.49 4.64
CA PHE A 108 -1.49 2.29 5.61
C PHE A 108 -2.07 2.50 7.01
N LEU A 109 -2.16 1.42 7.79
CA LEU A 109 -2.83 1.39 9.09
C LEU A 109 -1.80 1.19 10.21
N GLN A 110 -1.62 2.21 11.07
CA GLN A 110 -0.71 2.13 12.21
C GLN A 110 -1.40 2.72 13.45
N GLY A 111 -1.79 1.84 14.38
CA GLY A 111 -2.65 2.22 15.50
C GLY A 111 -3.97 2.83 15.01
N ALA A 112 -4.23 4.10 15.36
CA ALA A 112 -5.42 4.84 14.92
C ALA A 112 -5.21 5.60 13.59
N ARG A 113 -3.98 5.72 13.10
CA ARG A 113 -3.66 6.45 11.87
C ARG A 113 -4.01 5.62 10.64
N VAL A 114 -4.65 6.27 9.67
CA VAL A 114 -5.00 5.69 8.37
C VAL A 114 -4.59 6.68 7.29
N ASP A 115 -3.55 6.35 6.52
CA ASP A 115 -3.21 7.07 5.30
C ASP A 115 -3.69 6.27 4.09
N SER A 116 -4.13 6.95 3.03
CA SER A 116 -4.59 6.27 1.81
C SER A 116 -4.00 6.91 0.56
N PHE A 117 -3.59 6.05 -0.37
CA PHE A 117 -3.05 6.47 -1.66
C PHE A 117 -3.78 5.76 -2.80
N LEU A 118 -4.03 6.50 -3.86
CA LEU A 118 -4.56 5.96 -5.10
C LEU A 118 -3.40 5.81 -6.11
N THR A 119 -3.42 4.71 -6.86
CA THR A 119 -2.52 4.46 -8.00
C THR A 119 -3.20 3.55 -9.03
N GLY A 120 -2.47 3.13 -10.07
CA GLY A 120 -2.98 2.32 -11.17
C GLY A 120 -3.09 3.07 -12.50
N ASP A 121 -3.56 2.37 -13.53
CA ASP A 121 -3.60 2.86 -14.92
C ASP A 121 -4.37 4.17 -15.10
N TYR A 122 -5.50 4.32 -14.40
CA TYR A 122 -6.41 5.44 -14.59
C TYR A 122 -6.16 6.63 -13.66
N GLN A 123 -5.14 6.58 -12.81
CA GLN A 123 -4.74 7.78 -12.08
C GLN A 123 -4.14 8.80 -13.05
N ARG A 124 -4.77 9.99 -13.11
CA ARG A 124 -4.28 11.11 -13.92
C ARG A 124 -2.84 11.41 -13.56
N TYR A 125 -2.01 11.63 -14.57
CA TYR A 125 -0.56 11.84 -14.40
C TYR A 125 -0.22 12.87 -13.31
N ARG A 126 -0.90 14.03 -13.32
CA ARG A 126 -0.70 15.12 -12.35
C ARG A 126 -1.03 14.75 -10.89
N ASP A 127 -1.85 13.72 -10.70
CA ASP A 127 -2.32 13.28 -9.39
C ASP A 127 -1.50 12.10 -8.87
N ARG A 128 -0.51 11.60 -9.65
CA ARG A 128 0.38 10.50 -9.24
C ARG A 128 1.41 10.97 -8.23
N SER A 129 1.60 10.18 -7.19
CA SER A 129 2.57 10.47 -6.12
C SER A 129 4.02 10.50 -6.60
N ILE A 130 4.36 9.85 -7.72
CA ILE A 130 5.71 9.78 -8.28
C ILE A 130 5.66 10.17 -9.77
N LEU A 131 5.95 11.45 -10.07
CA LEU A 131 5.81 12.01 -11.42
C LEU A 131 6.95 11.60 -12.38
N HIS A 132 8.17 11.43 -11.87
CA HIS A 132 9.36 11.26 -12.72
C HIS A 132 9.61 9.83 -13.22
N LEU A 133 9.05 8.82 -12.56
CA LEU A 133 9.36 7.43 -12.90
C LEU A 133 8.28 6.75 -13.76
N GLN A 134 7.15 7.40 -14.06
CA GLN A 134 6.05 6.86 -14.89
C GLN A 134 5.41 5.54 -14.42
N TYR A 135 5.83 4.98 -13.28
CA TYR A 135 5.38 3.67 -12.84
C TYR A 135 4.07 3.76 -12.05
N LYS A 136 3.01 3.28 -12.69
CA LYS A 136 1.61 3.24 -12.23
C LYS A 136 1.33 2.28 -11.06
N ASP A 137 2.32 1.50 -10.66
CA ASP A 137 2.26 0.42 -9.69
C ASP A 137 3.11 0.71 -8.43
N ARG A 138 3.66 1.92 -8.32
CA ARG A 138 4.57 2.29 -7.22
C ARG A 138 3.95 3.34 -6.32
N LEU A 139 4.12 3.14 -5.02
CA LEU A 139 3.69 4.06 -3.98
C LEU A 139 4.86 4.37 -3.04
N PRO A 140 5.00 5.63 -2.60
CA PRO A 140 5.90 5.94 -1.51
C PRO A 140 5.42 5.22 -0.24
N PHE A 141 6.38 4.61 0.46
CA PHE A 141 6.19 3.94 1.73
C PHE A 141 7.09 4.66 2.75
N ASN A 142 6.59 5.80 3.22
CA ASN A 142 7.35 6.70 4.10
C ASN A 142 6.75 6.72 5.50
N VAL A 143 6.41 5.54 6.02
CA VAL A 143 5.79 5.41 7.34
C VAL A 143 6.90 5.12 8.34
N GLN A 144 7.08 6.03 9.29
CA GLN A 144 7.86 5.74 10.49
C GLN A 144 7.26 4.50 11.15
N LEU A 145 8.01 3.39 11.18
CA LEU A 145 7.56 2.16 11.81
C LEU A 145 7.70 2.29 13.34
N ASP A 146 6.88 3.15 13.95
CA ASP A 146 6.76 3.29 15.41
C ASP A 146 6.12 2.04 16.08
N GLY A 147 5.63 1.12 15.25
CA GLY A 147 5.09 -0.19 15.58
C GLY A 147 4.56 -0.88 14.32
N PRO A 148 3.89 -2.05 14.47
CA PRO A 148 3.37 -2.81 13.34
C PRO A 148 2.47 -1.97 12.44
N LEU A 149 2.79 -1.97 11.14
CA LEU A 149 2.04 -1.32 10.08
C LEU A 149 1.28 -2.38 9.29
N THR A 150 -0.04 -2.25 9.20
CA THR A 150 -0.81 -3.06 8.26
C THR A 150 -1.02 -2.30 6.96
N VAL A 151 -0.55 -2.88 5.85
CA VAL A 151 -0.83 -2.40 4.50
C VAL A 151 -2.03 -3.16 3.97
N VAL A 152 -3.06 -2.43 3.56
CA VAL A 152 -4.23 -2.99 2.87
C VAL A 152 -4.26 -2.46 1.45
N LEU A 153 -4.26 -3.36 0.47
CA LEU A 153 -4.31 -3.05 -0.95
C LEU A 153 -5.67 -3.45 -1.53
N ARG A 154 -6.28 -2.59 -2.33
CA ARG A 154 -7.49 -2.87 -3.10
C ARG A 154 -7.18 -2.74 -4.58
N LEU A 155 -7.27 -3.83 -5.33
CA LEU A 155 -6.96 -3.91 -6.75
C LEU A 155 -8.24 -4.23 -7.54
N ARG A 156 -8.46 -3.48 -8.62
CA ARG A 156 -9.60 -3.67 -9.54
C ARG A 156 -9.19 -3.37 -10.98
N SER A 157 -9.76 -4.09 -11.93
CA SER A 157 -9.60 -3.83 -13.36
C SER A 157 -10.95 -3.68 -14.07
N ASP A 158 -10.98 -2.86 -15.12
CA ASP A 158 -12.14 -2.55 -15.97
C ASP A 158 -11.97 -3.03 -17.43
N ASN A 159 -10.79 -3.51 -17.83
CA ASN A 159 -10.48 -3.85 -19.23
C ASN A 159 -10.23 -5.35 -19.48
N ASN A 160 -10.95 -6.23 -18.77
CA ASN A 160 -10.76 -7.69 -18.78
C ASN A 160 -9.33 -8.17 -18.43
N LYS A 161 -8.44 -7.27 -17.98
CA LYS A 161 -7.15 -7.66 -17.44
C LYS A 161 -7.33 -8.12 -16.01
N THR A 162 -6.82 -9.29 -15.71
CA THR A 162 -6.79 -9.83 -14.37
C THR A 162 -5.93 -8.97 -13.44
N PRO A 163 -6.51 -8.38 -12.36
CA PRO A 163 -5.71 -7.73 -11.32
C PRO A 163 -4.78 -8.75 -10.67
N SER A 164 -3.55 -8.36 -10.35
CA SER A 164 -2.56 -9.26 -9.75
C SER A 164 -1.63 -8.54 -8.80
N PHE A 165 -1.26 -9.22 -7.73
CA PHE A 165 -0.21 -8.79 -6.80
C PHE A 165 1.18 -9.27 -7.22
N HIS A 166 1.32 -9.83 -8.42
CA HIS A 166 2.63 -10.24 -8.92
C HIS A 166 3.58 -9.03 -9.02
N GLY A 167 4.79 -9.21 -8.50
CA GLY A 167 5.78 -8.16 -8.29
C GLY A 167 5.55 -7.32 -7.03
N LEU A 168 4.74 -7.79 -6.07
CA LEU A 168 4.51 -7.08 -4.81
C LEU A 168 5.75 -7.15 -3.92
N ARG A 169 6.40 -5.99 -3.75
CA ARG A 169 7.67 -5.87 -3.05
C ARG A 169 7.86 -4.51 -2.40
N LEU A 170 8.71 -4.49 -1.38
CA LEU A 170 9.26 -3.29 -0.79
C LEU A 170 10.70 -3.10 -1.28
N VAL A 171 11.07 -1.91 -1.75
CA VAL A 171 12.43 -1.63 -2.21
C VAL A 171 12.95 -0.40 -1.48
N ASP A 172 14.11 -0.55 -0.86
CA ASP A 172 14.85 0.56 -0.27
C ASP A 172 15.32 1.47 -1.40
N ARG A 173 14.81 2.69 -1.40
CA ARG A 173 15.12 3.70 -2.41
C ARG A 173 15.20 5.02 -1.70
N ASP A 174 16.41 5.50 -1.51
CA ASP A 174 16.66 6.86 -1.05
C ASP A 174 16.03 7.87 -2.05
N PHE A 175 14.77 8.26 -1.80
CA PHE A 175 14.17 9.43 -2.41
C PHE A 175 14.77 10.65 -1.74
N TYR A 176 16.05 10.90 -2.01
CA TYR A 176 16.48 12.28 -2.06
C TYR A 176 15.48 12.98 -2.97
N HIS A 177 14.69 13.85 -2.33
CA HIS A 177 13.53 14.60 -2.79
C HIS A 177 12.20 14.19 -2.12
N ASN A 178 12.11 14.49 -0.82
CA ASN A 178 10.87 14.97 -0.17
C ASN A 178 9.99 15.76 -1.17
N TRP A 179 8.68 15.56 -1.13
CA TRP A 179 7.68 16.27 -1.95
C TRP A 179 7.90 17.79 -2.01
N ASP A 180 8.45 18.38 -0.94
CA ASP A 180 8.83 19.79 -0.87
C ASP A 180 10.05 20.17 -1.72
N TYR A 181 11.00 19.25 -1.91
CA TYR A 181 12.16 19.47 -2.77
C TYR A 181 11.76 19.49 -4.24
N ILE A 182 10.98 18.52 -4.73
CA ILE A 182 10.55 18.48 -6.15
C ILE A 182 9.75 19.75 -6.50
N LYS A 183 8.87 20.21 -5.61
CA LYS A 183 8.12 21.46 -5.79
C LYS A 183 9.03 22.70 -5.82
N ARG A 184 10.10 22.74 -5.02
CA ARG A 184 11.09 23.82 -5.07
C ARG A 184 11.91 23.79 -6.37
N THR A 185 12.37 22.62 -6.80
CA THR A 185 13.19 22.49 -8.02
C THR A 185 12.41 22.85 -9.29
N ILE A 186 11.14 22.47 -9.40
CA ILE A 186 10.29 22.89 -10.55
C ILE A 186 10.06 24.41 -10.55
N ARG A 187 9.89 25.02 -9.37
CA ARG A 187 9.77 26.48 -9.23
C ARG A 187 11.07 27.19 -9.59
N ASP A 188 12.21 26.62 -9.22
CA ASP A 188 13.52 27.18 -9.51
C ASP A 188 13.88 27.07 -11.00
N TRP A 189 13.47 26.00 -11.68
CA TRP A 189 13.66 25.84 -13.12
C TRP A 189 12.75 26.75 -13.96
N SER A 190 11.50 26.98 -13.51
CA SER A 190 10.61 27.96 -14.15
C SER A 190 11.07 29.40 -13.92
N PHE A 191 11.66 29.70 -12.76
CA PHE A 191 12.31 30.99 -12.49
C PHE A 191 13.59 31.21 -13.33
N MET A 192 14.42 30.18 -13.50
CA MET A 192 15.60 30.23 -14.39
C MET A 192 15.22 30.36 -15.86
N GLY A 193 14.15 29.69 -16.31
CA GLY A 193 13.60 29.85 -17.65
C GLY A 193 13.06 31.26 -17.90
N LEU A 194 12.43 31.88 -16.89
CA LEU A 194 12.00 33.28 -16.94
C LEU A 194 13.18 34.25 -17.01
N LEU A 195 14.24 34.03 -16.21
CA LEU A 195 15.45 34.86 -16.22
C LEU A 195 16.17 34.81 -17.57
N LEU A 196 16.30 33.62 -18.17
CA LEU A 196 16.86 33.47 -19.51
C LEU A 196 16.02 34.20 -20.58
N ALA A 197 14.69 34.18 -20.46
CA ALA A 197 13.80 34.87 -21.38
C ALA A 197 13.79 36.41 -21.23
N ILE A 198 14.26 36.95 -20.10
CA ILE A 198 14.41 38.40 -19.88
C ILE A 198 15.78 38.91 -20.37
N ILE A 199 16.80 38.03 -20.40
CA ILE A 199 18.17 38.36 -20.83
C ILE A 199 18.33 38.27 -22.36
N LEU A 200 17.53 37.42 -23.03
CA LEU A 200 17.44 37.29 -24.50
C LEU A 200 16.53 38.35 -25.11
#